data_AF-A0A0C7R6F7-F1
#
_entry.id   AF-A0A0C7R6F7-F1
#
_cell.length_a   1.000
_cell.length_b   1.000
_cell.length_c   1.000
_cell.angle_alpha   90.00
_cell.angle_beta   90.00
_cell.angle_gamma   90.00
#
_symmetry.space_group_name_H-M   'P 1'
#
loop_
_entity.id
_entity.type
_entity.pdbx_description
1 polymer ?
#
loop_
_entity_poly.entity_id
_entity_poly.type
_entity_poly.pdbx_seq_one_letter_code
_entity_poly.pdbx_strand_id
1 'polypeptide(L)' 'MVRILLDEVEINLKEKEDFSWLKNYEKVFCVFDQQDSGNICFGVDDGKNKKFIKYAGAKTINYKGDL' A
#
# COMPACT_ATOMS: atom_id res chain seq x y z
N MET A 1 5.14 14.57 -0.56
CA MET A 1 4.13 13.62 -0.06
C MET A 1 3.02 13.55 -1.08
N VAL A 2 2.62 12.34 -1.45
CA VAL A 2 1.52 12.05 -2.38
C VAL A 2 0.47 11.24 -1.64
N ARG A 3 -0.80 11.51 -1.90
CA ARG A 3 -1.93 10.75 -1.39
C ARG A 3 -2.62 10.05 -2.54
N ILE A 4 -2.89 8.76 -2.36
CA ILE A 4 -3.62 7.94 -3.33
C ILE A 4 -4.84 7.41 -2.60
N LEU A 5 -6.03 7.71 -3.11
CA LEU A 5 -7.25 7.06 -2.66
C LEU A 5 -7.44 5.79 -3.48
N LEU A 6 -7.53 4.65 -2.79
CA LEU A 6 -7.82 3.36 -3.39
C LEU A 6 -8.90 2.68 -2.56
N ASP A 7 -10.05 2.43 -3.17
CA ASP A 7 -11.25 1.91 -2.50
C ASP A 7 -11.61 2.73 -1.25
N GLU A 8 -11.46 2.14 -0.07
CA GLU A 8 -11.80 2.76 1.22
C GLU A 8 -10.58 3.24 2.00
N VAL A 9 -9.38 3.17 1.41
CA VAL A 9 -8.12 3.53 2.08
C VAL A 9 -7.39 4.68 1.40
N GLU A 10 -6.75 5.51 2.22
CA GLU A 10 -5.81 6.54 1.77
C GLU A 10 -4.38 6.04 1.99
N ILE A 11 -3.59 6.00 0.93
CA ILE A 11 -2.18 5.60 0.94
C ILE A 11 -1.33 6.86 0.86
N ASN A 12 -0.45 7.05 1.83
CA ASN A 12 0.43 8.19 1.93
C ASN A 12 1.88 7.78 1.59
N LEU A 13 2.44 8.40 0.56
CA LEU A 13 3.77 8.08 0.04
C LEU A 13 4.67 9.31 -0.11
N LYS A 14 5.97 9.06 -0.26
CA LYS A 14 6.94 10.11 -0.60
C LYS A 14 6.86 10.47 -2.08
N GLU A 15 6.68 9.47 -2.95
CA GLU A 15 6.49 9.63 -4.39
C GLU A 15 5.28 8.82 -4.90
N LYS A 16 4.85 9.11 -6.13
CA LYS A 16 3.73 8.41 -6.75
C LYS A 16 4.14 7.00 -7.16
N GLU A 17 3.33 6.02 -6.80
CA GLU A 17 3.46 4.61 -7.19
C GLU A 17 2.13 4.14 -7.81
N ASP A 18 2.16 3.15 -8.70
CA ASP A 18 0.94 2.56 -9.27
C ASP A 18 0.51 1.30 -8.51
N PHE A 19 -0.64 1.36 -7.84
CA PHE A 19 -1.28 0.23 -7.16
C PHE A 19 -2.50 -0.33 -7.88
N SER A 20 -2.70 0.00 -9.17
CA SER A 20 -3.82 -0.49 -9.97
C SER A 20 -3.91 -2.03 -10.00
N TRP A 21 -2.78 -2.73 -9.84
CA TRP A 21 -2.70 -4.19 -9.73
C TRP A 21 -3.44 -4.78 -8.52
N LEU A 22 -3.67 -4.01 -7.45
CA LEU A 22 -4.43 -4.47 -6.27
C LEU A 22 -5.89 -4.78 -6.60
N LYS A 23 -6.43 -4.21 -7.69
CA LYS A 23 -7.79 -4.49 -8.18
C LYS A 23 -8.00 -5.96 -8.54
N ASN A 24 -6.93 -6.71 -8.83
CA ASN A 24 -6.99 -8.15 -9.05
C ASN A 24 -7.33 -8.94 -7.77
N TYR A 25 -7.34 -8.29 -6.62
CA TYR A 25 -7.67 -8.85 -5.31
C TYR A 25 -8.98 -8.27 -4.75
N GLU A 26 -9.86 -7.78 -5.63
CA GLU A 26 -11.20 -7.24 -5.38
C GLU A 26 -11.24 -5.90 -4.63
N LYS A 27 -11.03 -5.91 -3.30
CA LYS A 27 -11.19 -4.72 -2.47
C LYS A 27 -10.10 -4.57 -1.43
N VAL A 28 -9.44 -3.42 -1.42
CA VAL A 28 -8.54 -3.02 -0.33
C VAL A 28 -9.37 -2.37 0.78
N PHE A 29 -9.26 -2.88 2.01
CA PHE A 29 -9.98 -2.35 3.17
C PHE A 29 -9.07 -1.81 4.27
N CYS A 30 -7.77 -2.09 4.20
CA CYS A 30 -6.79 -1.62 5.18
C CYS A 30 -5.42 -1.44 4.53
N VAL A 31 -4.67 -0.42 4.96
CA VAL A 31 -3.30 -0.15 4.52
C VAL A 31 -2.39 0.19 5.70
N PHE A 32 -1.14 -0.26 5.63
CA PHE A 32 -0.05 0.06 6.55
C PHE A 32 1.09 0.68 5.73
N ASP A 33 1.11 2.00 5.62
CA ASP A 33 1.94 2.79 4.69
C ASP A 33 3.07 3.59 5.38
N GLN A 34 3.05 3.70 6.71
CA GLN A 34 4.04 4.47 7.48
C GLN A 34 5.28 3.65 7.89
N GLN A 35 5.58 2.55 7.21
CA GLN A 35 6.74 1.72 7.54
C GLN A 35 8.04 2.38 7.04
N ASP A 36 9.13 2.21 7.78
CA ASP A 36 10.45 2.84 7.53
C ASP A 36 11.32 2.09 6.51
N SER A 37 11.15 0.78 6.41
CA SER A 37 11.91 -0.12 5.52
C SER A 37 11.42 -0.13 4.06
N GLY A 38 10.63 0.88 3.64
CA GLY A 38 10.16 0.98 2.26
C GLY A 38 9.19 -0.13 1.84
N ASN A 39 8.39 -0.64 2.80
CA ASN A 39 7.33 -1.60 2.53
C ASN A 39 5.96 -0.99 2.81
N ILE A 40 4.95 -1.47 2.09
CA ILE A 40 3.55 -1.16 2.34
C ILE A 40 2.81 -2.48 2.45
N CYS A 41 1.93 -2.59 3.43
CA CYS A 41 1.09 -3.76 3.56
C CYS A 41 -0.39 -3.40 3.32
N PHE A 42 -1.12 -4.33 2.72
CA PHE A 42 -2.52 -4.19 2.38
C PHE A 42 -3.34 -5.35 2.93
N GLY A 43 -4.47 -5.03 3.56
CA GLY A 43 -5.55 -5.98 3.79
C GLY A 43 -6.51 -5.94 2.61
N VAL A 44 -6.70 -7.09 1.97
CA VAL A 44 -7.62 -7.25 0.83
C VAL A 44 -8.69 -8.29 1.13
N ASP A 45 -9.89 -8.11 0.58
CA ASP A 45 -11.03 -8.98 0.79
C ASP A 45 -11.69 -9.33 -0.56
N ASP A 46 -11.72 -10.62 -0.90
CA ASP A 46 -12.35 -11.13 -2.12
C ASP A 46 -13.82 -11.56 -1.92
N GLY A 47 -14.41 -11.19 -0.78
CA GLY A 47 -15.77 -11.57 -0.38
C GLY A 47 -15.86 -13.00 0.18
N LYS A 48 -14.81 -13.81 0.04
CA LYS A 48 -14.72 -15.17 0.61
C LYS A 48 -13.58 -15.28 1.61
N ASN A 49 -12.46 -14.65 1.35
CA ASN A 49 -11.25 -14.70 2.15
C ASN A 49 -10.64 -13.30 2.31
N LYS A 50 -10.09 -13.05 3.49
CA LYS A 50 -9.20 -11.92 3.73
C LYS A 50 -7.76 -12.34 3.52
N LYS A 51 -7.00 -11.56 2.76
CA LYS A 51 -5.57 -11.79 2.50
C LYS A 51 -4.76 -10.58 2.95
N PHE A 52 -3.51 -10.86 3.29
CA PHE A 52 -2.52 -9.86 3.63
C PHE A 52 -1.45 -9.84 2.54
N ILE A 53 -1.25 -8.69 1.90
CA ILE A 53 -0.25 -8.51 0.85
C ILE A 53 0.81 -7.55 1.35
N LYS A 54 2.08 -7.96 1.27
CA LYS A 54 3.23 -7.10 1.56
C LYS A 54 3.93 -6.74 0.26
N TYR A 55 3.99 -5.46 -0.05
CA TYR A 55 4.72 -4.89 -1.18
C TYR A 55 6.02 -4.25 -0.67
N ALA A 56 7.15 -4.59 -1.28
CA ALA A 56 8.46 -4.08 -0.91
C ALA A 56 9.03 -3.19 -2.03
N GLY A 57 9.83 -2.19 -1.66
CA GLY A 57 10.48 -1.28 -2.60
C GLY A 57 9.74 0.04 -2.83
N ALA A 58 8.67 0.32 -2.08
CA ALA A 58 7.99 1.60 -2.13
C ALA A 58 8.82 2.69 -1.44
N LYS A 59 8.86 3.90 -2.02
CA LYS A 59 9.35 5.08 -1.29
C LYS A 59 8.25 5.62 -0.36
N THR A 60 8.05 4.93 0.75
CA THR A 60 7.14 5.35 1.82
C THR A 60 7.57 6.67 2.44
N ILE A 61 6.68 7.33 3.19
CA ILE A 61 6.99 8.62 3.85
C ILE A 61 8.27 8.53 4.69
N ASN A 62 8.45 7.41 5.38
CA ASN A 62 9.57 7.18 6.28
C ASN A 62 10.79 6.53 5.60
N TYR A 63 10.72 6.24 4.29
CA TYR A 63 11.83 5.67 3.56
C TYR A 63 12.97 6.69 3.40
N LYS A 64 14.13 6.36 3.99
CA LYS A 64 15.34 7.19 3.98
C LYS A 64 16.28 6.89 2.80
N GLY A 65 16.09 5.78 2.08
CA GLY A 65 17.04 5.33 1.06
C GLY A 65 18.19 4.53 1.67
N ASP A 66 18.94 3.81 0.83
CA ASP A 66 20.28 3.35 1.19
C ASP A 66 21.17 4.57 1.42
N LEU A 67 21.86 4.60 2.57
CA LEU A 67 22.85 5.60 2.95
C LEU A 67 23.98 5.74 1.93
#